data_AF-A0A2M7BUH0-F1
#
_entry.id   AF-A0A2M7BUH0-F1
#
_cell.length_a   1.000
_cell.length_b   1.000
_cell.length_c   1.000
_cell.angle_alpha   90.00
_cell.angle_beta   90.00
_cell.angle_gamma   90.00
#
_symmetry.space_group_name_H-M   'P 1'
#
loop_
_entity.id
_entity.type
_entity.pdbx_description
1 polymer ?
#
loop_
_entity_poly.entity_id
_entity_poly.type
_entity_poly.pdbx_seq_one_letter_code
_entity_poly.pdbx_strand_id
1 'polypeptide(L)'
;MNRRFIEQFNIPAQCKKYGLPLWQCPHFLFLVMGIIIIVSTLVAYAIGSRYVEDPQVVALIVLLVTAILFTIAVIITRSFERLAEANRMKSEFISIVSHQLRSPLSNLRWAIELLTSGRANGVSEKQLEYFKILKENSTRMREL
;
A
#
# COMPACT_ATOMS: atom_id res chain seq x y z
N MET A 1 -14.85 -25.49 17.01
CA MET A 1 -15.23 -24.42 16.07
C MET A 1 -14.00 -23.56 15.79
N ASN A 2 -13.56 -23.50 14.52
CA ASN A 2 -12.17 -23.29 14.11
C ASN A 2 -11.72 -21.81 14.20
N ARG A 3 -10.74 -21.46 15.06
CA ARG A 3 -10.26 -20.07 15.29
C ARG A 3 -9.80 -19.34 14.02
N ARG A 4 -9.29 -20.06 13.01
CA ARG A 4 -8.87 -19.50 11.72
C ARG A 4 -10.00 -18.84 10.92
N PHE A 5 -11.25 -19.24 11.13
CA PHE A 5 -12.39 -18.69 10.40
C PHE A 5 -12.79 -17.31 10.93
N ILE A 6 -12.63 -17.08 12.24
CA ILE A 6 -12.95 -15.80 12.90
C ILE A 6 -11.89 -14.73 12.59
N GLU A 7 -10.62 -15.13 12.43
CA GLU A 7 -9.55 -14.21 12.03
C GLU A 7 -9.71 -13.66 10.60
N GLN A 8 -10.32 -14.42 9.70
CA GLN A 8 -10.61 -13.98 8.33
C GLN A 8 -11.69 -12.89 8.28
N PHE A 9 -12.66 -12.93 9.20
CA PHE A 9 -13.74 -11.95 9.30
C PHE A 9 -13.37 -10.67 10.05
N ASN A 10 -12.14 -10.55 10.56
CA ASN A 10 -11.73 -9.37 11.31
C ASN A 10 -11.28 -8.26 10.33
N ILE A 11 -12.26 -7.66 9.65
CA ILE A 11 -12.14 -6.54 8.70
C ILE A 11 -11.15 -5.45 9.19
N PRO A 12 -11.21 -4.96 10.45
CA PRO A 12 -10.26 -3.96 10.93
C PRO A 12 -8.83 -4.50 11.15
N ALA A 13 -8.67 -5.79 11.44
CA ALA A 13 -7.35 -6.40 11.60
C ALA A 13 -6.63 -6.60 10.25
N GLN A 14 -7.37 -6.92 9.18
CA GLN A 14 -6.81 -6.96 7.83
C GLN A 14 -6.37 -5.57 7.36
N CYS A 15 -7.16 -4.53 7.61
CA CYS A 15 -6.77 -3.13 7.32
C CYS A 15 -5.48 -2.72 8.02
N LYS A 16 -5.35 -3.09 9.31
CA LYS A 16 -4.17 -2.79 10.13
C LYS A 16 -2.91 -3.49 9.61
N LYS A 17 -3.05 -4.68 8.98
CA LYS A 17 -1.95 -5.41 8.35
C LYS A 17 -1.31 -4.66 7.17
N TYR A 18 -2.06 -3.80 6.49
CA TYR A 18 -1.58 -3.01 5.35
C TYR A 18 -1.23 -1.55 5.71
N GLY A 19 -1.48 -1.11 6.95
CA GLY A 19 -1.21 0.27 7.38
C GLY A 19 -2.04 1.33 6.65
N LEU A 20 -3.20 0.94 6.11
CA LEU A 20 -4.06 1.80 5.29
C LEU A 20 -5.21 2.39 6.12
N PRO A 21 -5.70 3.61 5.80
CA PRO A 21 -6.94 4.15 6.37
C PRO A 21 -8.13 3.25 5.98
N LEU A 22 -9.16 3.19 6.83
CA LEU A 22 -10.33 2.32 6.67
C LEU A 22 -11.00 2.42 5.28
N TRP A 23 -10.97 3.63 4.68
CA TRP A 23 -11.53 3.92 3.35
C TRP A 23 -10.76 3.31 2.17
N GLN A 24 -9.50 2.92 2.37
CA GLN A 24 -8.65 2.27 1.35
C GLN A 24 -8.64 0.75 1.45
N CYS A 25 -9.39 0.18 2.39
CA CYS A 25 -9.45 -1.27 2.55
C CYS A 25 -10.35 -1.90 1.48
N PRO A 26 -9.88 -2.93 0.76
CA PRO A 26 -10.64 -3.50 -0.34
C PRO A 26 -12.01 -4.08 0.08
N HIS A 27 -12.08 -4.70 1.26
CA HIS A 27 -13.35 -5.18 1.82
C HIS A 27 -14.33 -4.05 2.18
N PHE A 28 -13.82 -2.95 2.75
CA PHE A 28 -14.66 -1.78 3.03
C PHE A 28 -15.15 -1.14 1.73
N LEU A 29 -14.28 -1.06 0.72
CA LEU A 29 -14.58 -0.55 -0.60
C LEU A 29 -15.66 -1.40 -1.28
N PHE A 30 -15.59 -2.73 -1.19
CA PHE A 30 -16.65 -3.62 -1.65
C PHE A 30 -18.00 -3.36 -0.97
N LEU A 31 -18.00 -3.13 0.35
CA LEU A 31 -19.21 -2.84 1.12
C LEU A 31 -19.83 -1.50 0.68
N VAL A 32 -19.03 -0.44 0.56
CA VAL A 32 -19.48 0.88 0.08
C VAL A 32 -20.03 0.79 -1.34
N MET A 33 -19.33 0.12 -2.25
CA MET A 33 -19.80 -0.09 -3.62
C MET A 33 -21.10 -0.90 -3.67
N GLY A 34 -21.26 -1.88 -2.78
CA GLY A 34 -22.51 -2.63 -2.63
C GLY A 34 -23.69 -1.73 -2.24
N ILE A 35 -23.51 -0.84 -1.25
CA ILE A 35 -24.54 0.14 -0.85
C ILE A 35 -24.89 1.05 -2.05
N ILE A 36 -23.89 1.54 -2.77
CA ILE A 36 -24.10 2.39 -3.96
C ILE A 36 -24.91 1.65 -5.02
N ILE A 37 -24.58 0.38 -5.32
CA ILE A 37 -25.30 -0.45 -6.28
C ILE A 37 -26.75 -0.64 -5.85
N ILE A 38 -27.00 -0.97 -4.58
CA ILE A 38 -28.36 -1.18 -4.05
C ILE A 38 -29.18 0.11 -4.18
N VAL A 39 -28.64 1.25 -3.73
CA VAL A 39 -29.34 2.54 -3.80
C VAL A 39 -29.60 2.94 -5.25
N SER A 40 -28.60 2.81 -6.13
CA SER A 40 -28.75 3.12 -7.55
C SER A 40 -29.80 2.24 -8.23
N THR A 41 -29.82 0.95 -7.91
CA THR A 41 -30.79 -0.02 -8.44
C THR A 41 -32.21 0.28 -7.95
N LEU A 42 -32.40 0.60 -6.67
CA LEU A 42 -33.70 0.98 -6.10
C LEU A 42 -34.24 2.27 -6.72
N VAL A 43 -33.38 3.28 -6.89
CA VAL A 43 -33.75 4.55 -7.53
C VAL A 43 -34.12 4.34 -9.00
N ALA A 44 -33.31 3.57 -9.74
CA ALA A 44 -33.59 3.25 -11.14
C ALA A 44 -34.93 2.51 -11.29
N TYR A 45 -35.21 1.54 -10.41
CA TYR A 45 -36.48 0.83 -10.39
C TYR A 45 -37.67 1.76 -10.06
N ALA A 46 -37.54 2.60 -9.02
CA ALA A 46 -38.60 3.51 -8.60
C ALA A 46 -38.94 4.58 -9.66
N ILE A 47 -37.93 5.07 -10.38
CA ILE A 47 -38.13 6.01 -11.50
C ILE A 47 -38.73 5.27 -12.70
N GLY A 48 -38.15 4.12 -13.06
CA GLY A 48 -38.61 3.31 -14.19
C GLY A 48 -40.08 2.91 -14.05
N SER A 49 -40.51 2.45 -12.87
CA SER A 49 -41.90 2.08 -12.61
C SER A 49 -42.88 3.26 -12.61
N ARG A 50 -42.39 4.50 -12.53
CA ARG A 50 -43.23 5.72 -12.56
C ARG A 50 -43.37 6.31 -13.96
N TYR A 51 -42.44 6.02 -14.86
CA TYR A 51 -42.37 6.62 -16.21
C TYR A 51 -42.65 5.63 -17.34
N VAL A 52 -42.42 4.34 -17.13
CA VAL A 52 -42.55 3.30 -18.15
C VAL A 52 -43.66 2.35 -17.77
N GLU A 53 -44.70 2.28 -18.59
CA GLU A 53 -45.85 1.39 -18.38
C GLU A 53 -45.50 -0.09 -18.62
N ASP A 54 -44.49 -0.34 -19.47
CA ASP A 54 -44.03 -1.70 -19.76
C ASP A 54 -42.99 -2.20 -18.72
N PRO A 55 -43.35 -3.19 -17.87
CA PRO A 55 -42.44 -3.72 -16.87
C PRO A 55 -41.23 -4.44 -17.46
N GLN A 56 -41.29 -4.92 -18.72
CA GLN A 56 -40.17 -5.60 -19.37
C GLN A 56 -39.01 -4.65 -19.66
N VAL A 57 -39.33 -3.43 -20.10
CA VAL A 57 -38.33 -2.39 -20.41
C VAL A 57 -37.61 -1.95 -19.14
N VAL A 58 -38.34 -1.76 -18.04
CA VAL A 58 -37.75 -1.38 -16.74
C VAL A 58 -36.78 -2.46 -16.25
N ALA A 59 -37.18 -3.73 -16.30
CA ALA A 59 -36.33 -4.85 -15.88
C ALA A 59 -35.03 -4.92 -16.70
N LEU A 60 -35.11 -4.72 -18.02
CA LEU A 60 -33.95 -4.75 -18.90
C LEU A 60 -32.97 -3.61 -18.60
N ILE A 61 -33.47 -2.39 -18.37
CA ILE A 61 -32.65 -1.23 -17.98
C ILE A 61 -31.96 -1.49 -16.64
N VAL A 62 -32.70 -1.95 -15.63
CA VAL A 62 -32.16 -2.24 -14.30
C VAL A 62 -31.06 -3.30 -14.38
N LEU A 63 -31.30 -4.40 -15.10
CA LEU A 63 -30.29 -5.46 -15.29
C LEU A 63 -29.02 -4.94 -15.95
N LEU A 64 -29.13 -4.12 -17.00
CA LEU A 64 -27.98 -3.52 -17.67
C LEU A 64 -27.19 -2.60 -16.73
N VAL A 65 -27.88 -1.70 -16.02
CA VAL A 65 -27.25 -0.77 -15.08
C VAL A 65 -26.56 -1.53 -13.96
N THR A 66 -27.21 -2.50 -13.34
CA THR A 66 -26.63 -3.31 -12.27
C THR A 66 -25.41 -4.09 -12.77
N ALA A 67 -25.45 -4.68 -13.97
CA ALA A 67 -24.30 -5.39 -14.55
C ALA A 67 -23.10 -4.45 -14.77
N ILE A 68 -23.33 -3.25 -15.31
CA ILE A 68 -22.29 -2.25 -15.51
C ILE A 68 -21.70 -1.81 -14.16
N LEU A 69 -22.52 -1.45 -13.19
CA LEU A 69 -22.03 -1.02 -11.87
C LEU A 69 -21.28 -2.13 -11.14
N PHE A 70 -21.74 -3.39 -11.27
CA PHE A 70 -21.08 -4.54 -10.66
C PHE A 70 -19.70 -4.80 -11.27
N THR A 71 -19.57 -4.74 -12.59
CA THR A 71 -18.25 -4.90 -13.25
C THR A 71 -17.28 -3.80 -12.84
N ILE A 72 -17.73 -2.54 -12.77
CA ILE A 72 -16.93 -1.42 -12.28
C ILE A 72 -16.50 -1.66 -10.83
N ALA A 73 -17.41 -2.07 -9.95
CA ALA A 73 -17.10 -2.34 -8.55
C ALA A 73 -16.02 -3.42 -8.40
N VAL A 74 -16.13 -4.54 -9.13
CA VAL A 74 -15.14 -5.62 -9.11
C VAL A 74 -13.77 -5.15 -9.60
N ILE A 75 -13.72 -4.37 -10.68
CA ILE A 75 -12.47 -3.82 -11.22
C ILE A 75 -11.80 -2.90 -10.20
N ILE A 76 -12.58 -1.99 -9.59
CA ILE A 76 -12.06 -1.06 -8.58
C ILE A 76 -11.52 -1.84 -7.38
N THR A 77 -12.30 -2.74 -6.79
CA THR A 77 -11.85 -3.53 -5.62
C THR A 77 -10.57 -4.29 -5.91
N ARG A 78 -10.48 -5.01 -7.05
CA ARG A 78 -9.26 -5.75 -7.43
C ARG A 78 -8.06 -4.84 -7.68
N SER A 79 -8.28 -3.65 -8.26
CA SER A 79 -7.21 -2.70 -8.50
C SER A 79 -6.64 -2.17 -7.19
N PHE A 80 -7.50 -1.85 -6.23
CA PHE A 80 -7.08 -1.44 -4.89
C PHE A 80 -6.39 -2.56 -4.11
N GLU A 81 -6.82 -3.82 -4.24
CA GLU A 81 -6.10 -4.97 -3.66
C GLU A 81 -4.67 -5.06 -4.17
N ARG A 82 -4.48 -5.03 -5.49
CA ARG A 82 -3.15 -5.09 -6.10
C ARG A 82 -2.28 -3.91 -5.68
N LEU A 83 -2.85 -2.72 -5.61
CA LEU A 83 -2.13 -1.52 -5.18
C LEU A 83 -1.69 -1.61 -3.71
N ALA A 84 -2.57 -2.10 -2.83
CA ALA A 84 -2.27 -2.31 -1.43
C ALA A 84 -1.15 -3.34 -1.25
N GLU A 85 -1.19 -4.44 -2.00
CA GLU A 85 -0.16 -5.47 -1.99
C GLU A 85 1.20 -4.95 -2.50
N ALA A 86 1.19 -4.19 -3.61
CA ALA A 86 2.40 -3.56 -4.14
C ALA A 86 3.03 -2.57 -3.16
N ASN A 87 2.21 -1.73 -2.50
CA ASN A 87 2.68 -0.83 -1.47
C ASN A 87 3.26 -1.57 -0.27
N ARG A 88 2.65 -2.68 0.16
CA ARG A 88 3.20 -3.53 1.23
C ARG A 88 4.57 -4.08 0.86
N MET A 89 4.70 -4.66 -0.34
CA MET A 89 5.97 -5.20 -0.82
C MET A 89 7.05 -4.11 -0.92
N LYS A 90 6.69 -2.91 -1.41
CA LYS A 90 7.61 -1.76 -1.45
C LYS A 90 8.11 -1.39 -0.06
N SER A 91 7.20 -1.25 0.92
CA SER A 91 7.57 -0.89 2.29
C SER A 91 8.43 -1.96 2.97
N GLU A 92 8.08 -3.24 2.76
CA GLU A 92 8.85 -4.38 3.26
C GLU A 92 10.25 -4.41 2.65
N PHE A 93 10.36 -4.21 1.33
CA PHE A 93 11.63 -4.10 0.63
C PHE A 93 12.50 -2.96 1.18
N ILE A 94 11.95 -1.74 1.31
CA ILE A 94 12.70 -0.59 1.86
C ILE A 94 13.19 -0.91 3.28
N SER A 95 12.33 -1.47 4.13
CA SER A 95 12.69 -1.84 5.49
C SER A 95 13.84 -2.86 5.54
N ILE A 96 13.79 -3.89 4.70
CA ILE A 96 14.84 -4.92 4.59
C ILE A 96 16.15 -4.28 4.11
N VAL A 97 16.10 -3.49 3.03
CA VAL A 97 17.30 -2.85 2.48
C VAL A 97 17.94 -1.92 3.51
N SER A 98 17.17 -1.05 4.18
CA SER A 98 17.70 -0.17 5.23
C SER A 98 18.32 -0.95 6.39
N HIS A 99 17.70 -2.07 6.80
CA HIS A 99 18.26 -2.92 7.85
C HIS A 99 19.58 -3.58 7.42
N GLN A 100 19.63 -4.12 6.20
CA GLN A 100 20.82 -4.78 5.66
C GLN A 100 21.96 -3.79 5.36
N LEU A 101 21.66 -2.53 5.01
CA LEU A 101 22.67 -1.49 4.77
C LEU A 101 23.26 -0.92 6.07
N ARG A 102 22.56 -1.00 7.20
CA ARG A 102 23.03 -0.45 8.48
C ARG A 102 24.37 -1.04 8.92
N SER A 103 24.53 -2.37 8.79
CA SER A 103 25.76 -3.07 9.18
C SER A 103 26.98 -2.69 8.31
N PRO A 104 26.96 -2.79 6.96
CA PRO A 104 28.09 -2.40 6.13
C PRO A 104 28.42 -0.90 6.22
N LEU A 105 27.43 -0.01 6.33
CA LEU A 105 27.67 1.41 6.58
C LEU A 105 28.34 1.66 7.93
N SER A 106 27.97 0.90 8.97
CA SER A 106 28.64 0.99 10.27
C SER A 106 30.10 0.55 10.19
N ASN A 107 30.39 -0.53 9.46
CA ASN A 107 31.75 -1.02 9.24
C ASN A 107 32.60 0.00 8.44
N LEU A 108 32.03 0.61 7.40
CA LEU A 108 32.70 1.67 6.64
C LEU A 108 33.05 2.87 7.53
N ARG A 109 32.12 3.30 8.39
CA ARG A 109 32.38 4.38 9.35
C ARG A 109 33.53 4.03 10.29
N TRP A 110 33.55 2.81 10.85
CA TRP A 110 34.62 2.35 11.72
C TRP A 110 35.98 2.32 11.01
N ALA A 111 36.03 1.85 9.76
CA ALA A 111 37.25 1.86 8.96
C ALA A 111 37.77 3.28 8.72
N ILE A 112 36.87 4.22 8.40
CA ILE A 112 37.22 5.63 8.21
C ILE A 112 37.69 6.27 9.52
N GLU A 113 37.03 5.97 10.65
CA GLU A 113 37.45 6.44 11.98
C GLU A 113 38.83 5.93 12.35
N LEU A 114 39.15 4.67 12.03
CA LEU A 114 40.49 4.12 12.23
C LEU A 114 41.54 4.85 11.38
N LEU A 115 41.27 5.05 10.09
CA LEU A 115 42.19 5.73 9.16
C LEU A 115 42.41 7.21 9.52
N THR A 116 41.40 7.86 10.11
CA THR A 116 41.48 9.28 10.52
C THR A 116 41.98 9.47 11.96
N SER A 117 42.08 8.41 12.77
CA SER A 117 42.47 8.47 14.19
C SER A 117 43.95 8.82 14.47
N GLY A 118 44.75 9.10 13.43
CA GLY A 118 46.19 9.35 13.54
C GLY A 118 47.03 8.10 13.82
N ARG A 119 46.39 6.92 13.96
CA ARG A 119 47.07 5.62 14.15
C ARG A 119 47.53 4.97 12.83
N ALA A 120 47.00 5.44 11.70
CA ALA A 120 47.41 4.99 10.38
C ALA A 120 48.58 5.86 9.89
N ASN A 121 49.79 5.30 9.87
CA ASN A 121 50.96 5.98 9.31
C ASN A 121 50.82 6.11 7.78
N GLY A 122 51.13 7.29 7.22
CA GLY A 122 51.22 7.50 5.77
C GLY A 122 49.95 8.03 5.07
N VAL A 123 48.98 8.58 5.81
CA VAL A 123 47.80 9.25 5.22
C VAL A 123 48.16 10.69 4.84
N SER A 124 47.99 11.05 3.56
CA SER A 124 48.19 12.42 3.09
C SER A 124 47.01 13.34 3.44
N GLU A 125 47.25 14.64 3.48
CA GLU A 125 46.23 15.65 3.78
C GLU A 125 45.02 15.56 2.83
N LYS A 126 45.28 15.29 1.55
CA LYS A 126 44.25 15.07 0.52
C LYS A 126 43.43 13.81 0.76
N GLN A 127 44.05 12.73 1.26
CA GLN A 127 43.33 11.50 1.64
C GLN A 127 42.43 11.71 2.87
N LEU A 128 42.87 12.54 3.82
CA LEU A 128 42.09 12.90 5.00
C LEU A 128 40.79 13.63 4.62
N GLU A 129 40.86 14.53 3.63
CA GLU A 129 39.70 15.23 3.08
C GLU A 129 38.69 14.25 2.44
N TYR A 130 39.17 13.30 1.63
CA TYR A 130 38.31 12.24 1.07
C TYR A 130 37.65 11.36 2.14
N PHE A 131 38.37 11.02 3.21
CA PHE A 131 37.80 10.24 4.32
C PHE A 131 36.70 10.99 5.06
N LYS A 132 36.84 12.31 5.23
CA LYS A 132 35.79 13.14 5.83
C LYS A 132 34.51 13.14 4.97
N ILE A 133 34.66 13.27 3.65
CA ILE A 133 33.54 13.19 2.69
C ILE A 133 32.86 11.81 2.77
N LEU A 134 33.63 10.72 2.79
CA LEU A 134 33.09 9.36 2.92
C LEU A 134 32.34 9.15 4.25
N LYS A 135 32.83 9.73 5.35
CA LYS A 135 32.18 9.69 6.67
C LYS A 135 30.83 10.41 6.65
N GLU A 136 30.77 11.60 6.07
CA GLU A 136 29.53 12.36 5.93
C GLU A 136 28.52 11.63 5.05
N ASN A 137 28.94 11.11 3.90
CA ASN A 137 28.08 10.34 3.00
C ASN A 137 27.53 9.07 3.67
N SER A 138 28.38 8.33 4.38
CA SER A 138 27.95 7.13 5.12
C SER A 138 26.97 7.46 6.25
N THR A 139 27.06 8.65 6.85
CA THR A 139 26.13 9.09 7.90
C THR A 139 24.78 9.46 7.29
N ARG A 140 24.77 10.23 6.19
CA ARG A 140 23.55 10.56 5.44
C ARG A 140 22.80 9.32 4.97
N MET A 141 23.51 8.31 4.46
CA MET A 141 22.90 7.05 4.01
C MET A 141 22.23 6.24 5.12
N ARG A 142 22.62 6.45 6.38
CA ARG A 142 22.03 5.74 7.53
C ARG A 142 20.77 6.42 8.08
N GLU A 143 20.59 7.70 7.77
CA GLU A 143 19.44 8.51 8.19
C GLU A 143 18.29 8.51 7.18
N LEU A 144 18.50 7.87 6.01
CA LEU A 144 17.49 7.59 4.98
C LEU A 144 16.70 6.31 5.28
#